data_AF-A0A382I2W2-F1
#
_entry.id   AF-A0A382I2W2-F1
#
_cell.length_a   1.000
_cell.length_b   1.000
_cell.length_c   1.000
_cell.angle_alpha   90.00
_cell.angle_beta   90.00
_cell.angle_gamma   90.00
#
_symmetry.space_group_name_H-M   'P 1'
#
loop_
_entity.id
_entity.type
_entity.pdbx_description
1 polymer ?
#
loop_
_entity_poly.entity_id
_entity_poly.type
_entity_poly.pdbx_seq_one_letter_code
_entity_poly.pdbx_strand_id
1 'polypeptide(L)'
;MKRNRFTDEQIVAALRDAEATTVVEAARKHGVAEQTMYRWRKRFVGMEVSDVRELKRFKDENARLKKLLAERDLEVEVMKEIQAKKW
;
A
#
# COMPACT_ATOMS: atom_id res chain seq x y z
N MET A 1 -13.31 -3.13 2.21
CA MET A 1 -12.21 -3.62 3.07
C MET A 1 -12.36 -2.94 4.43
N LYS A 2 -12.37 -3.66 5.55
CA LYS A 2 -12.39 -3.02 6.89
C LYS A 2 -11.18 -2.09 6.97
N ARG A 3 -11.39 -0.82 7.32
CA ARG A 3 -10.29 0.13 7.56
C ARG A 3 -9.45 -0.44 8.70
N ASN A 4 -8.17 -0.71 8.42
CA ASN A 4 -7.25 -1.10 9.47
C ASN A 4 -7.11 0.09 10.44
N ARG A 5 -7.08 -0.19 11.74
CA ARG A 5 -6.96 0.86 12.77
C ARG A 5 -5.63 1.61 12.68
N PHE A 6 -4.60 0.97 12.13
CA PHE A 6 -3.24 1.50 11.99
C PHE A 6 -2.86 1.60 10.51
N THR A 7 -2.19 2.69 10.14
CA THR A 7 -1.60 2.84 8.81
C THR A 7 -0.33 2.00 8.69
N ASP A 8 0.06 1.63 7.47
CA ASP A 8 1.28 0.85 7.25
C ASP A 8 2.53 1.64 7.76
N GLU A 9 2.52 2.98 7.69
CA GLU A 9 3.59 3.83 8.24
C GLU A 9 3.63 3.79 9.78
N GLN A 10 2.47 3.80 10.45
CA GLN A 10 2.40 3.66 11.91
C GLN A 10 2.90 2.29 12.36
N ILE A 11 2.58 1.24 11.59
CA ILE A 11 3.04 -0.11 11.85
C ILE A 11 4.57 -0.19 11.77
N VAL A 12 5.17 0.34 10.71
CA VAL A 12 6.63 0.33 10.56
C VAL A 12 7.30 1.18 11.63
N ALA A 13 6.76 2.35 11.96
CA ALA A 13 7.28 3.16 13.06
C ALA A 13 7.28 2.40 14.40
N ALA A 14 6.21 1.65 14.70
CA ALA A 14 6.14 0.82 15.90
C ALA A 14 7.18 -0.31 15.89
N LEU A 15 7.42 -0.93 14.73
CA LEU A 15 8.46 -1.96 14.59
C LEU A 15 9.87 -1.39 14.79
N ARG A 16 10.13 -0.18 14.31
CA ARG A 16 11.42 0.52 14.52
C ARG A 16 11.63 0.92 15.98
N ASP A 17 10.59 1.40 16.65
CA ASP A 17 10.64 1.61 18.10
C ASP A 17 11.01 0.30 18.82
N ALA A 18 10.45 -0.83 18.40
CA ALA A 18 10.77 -2.15 18.99
C ALA A 18 12.18 -2.68 18.64
N GLU A 19 12.89 -2.08 17.69
CA GLU A 19 14.31 -2.34 17.40
C GLU A 19 15.23 -1.47 18.27
N ALA A 20 14.80 -0.26 18.60
CA ALA A 20 15.52 0.66 19.48
C ALA A 20 15.29 0.37 20.97
N THR A 21 14.15 -0.24 21.32
CA THR A 21 13.76 -0.61 22.70
C THR A 21 13.40 -2.10 22.76
N THR A 22 12.54 -2.49 23.72
CA THR A 22 11.95 -3.83 23.74
C THR A 22 10.60 -3.89 23.01
N VAL A 23 10.20 -5.09 22.57
CA VAL A 23 8.86 -5.34 21.98
C VAL A 23 7.74 -4.98 22.97
N VAL A 24 7.95 -5.24 24.27
CA VAL A 24 6.99 -4.96 25.35
C VAL A 24 6.74 -3.46 25.48
N GLU A 25 7.82 -2.66 25.53
CA GLU A 25 7.73 -1.20 25.66
C GLU A 25 7.11 -0.57 24.41
N ALA A 26 7.52 -1.00 23.23
CA ALA A 26 6.94 -0.53 21.97
C ALA A 26 5.46 -0.89 21.87
N ALA A 27 5.07 -2.12 22.23
CA ALA A 27 3.67 -2.54 22.24
C ALA A 27 2.82 -1.66 23.18
N ARG A 28 3.34 -1.38 24.39
CA ARG A 28 2.69 -0.48 25.36
C ARG A 28 2.58 0.95 24.82
N LYS A 29 3.66 1.51 24.26
CA LYS A 29 3.72 2.86 23.68
C LYS A 29 2.70 3.05 22.56
N HIS A 30 2.56 2.05 21.69
CA HIS A 30 1.66 2.09 20.53
C HIS A 30 0.25 1.56 20.81
N GLY A 31 -0.04 1.17 22.06
CA GLY A 31 -1.37 0.71 22.48
C GLY A 31 -1.80 -0.59 21.79
N VAL A 32 -0.86 -1.50 21.54
CA VAL A 32 -1.10 -2.79 20.90
C VAL A 32 -0.61 -3.94 21.77
N ALA A 33 -1.15 -5.14 21.54
CA ALA A 33 -0.61 -6.36 22.15
C ALA A 33 0.74 -6.73 21.53
N GLU A 34 1.65 -7.34 22.30
CA GLU A 34 2.94 -7.81 21.80
C GLU A 34 2.79 -8.80 20.64
N GLN A 35 1.77 -9.67 20.68
CA GLN A 35 1.45 -10.58 19.57
C GLN A 35 1.20 -9.81 18.25
N THR A 36 0.62 -8.61 18.32
CA THR A 36 0.40 -7.75 17.15
C THR A 36 1.73 -7.30 16.55
N MET A 37 2.73 -6.97 17.38
CA MET A 37 4.08 -6.60 16.93
C MET A 37 4.74 -7.73 16.14
N TYR A 38 4.63 -8.98 16.61
CA TYR A 38 5.15 -10.13 15.86
C TYR A 38 4.42 -10.35 14.52
N ARG A 39 3.10 -10.18 14.48
CA ARG A 39 2.32 -10.26 13.24
C ARG A 39 2.73 -9.17 12.25
N TRP A 40 2.93 -7.94 12.72
CA TRP A 40 3.42 -6.83 11.91
C TRP A 40 4.83 -7.10 11.40
N ARG A 41 5.73 -7.61 12.25
CA ARG A 41 7.09 -7.99 11.86
C ARG A 41 7.08 -8.98 10.70
N LYS A 42 6.21 -10.01 10.71
CA LYS A 42 6.10 -10.97 9.59
C LYS A 42 5.75 -10.31 8.25
N ARG A 43 5.02 -9.19 8.26
CA ARG A 43 4.57 -8.49 7.05
C ARG A 43 5.51 -7.38 6.59
N PHE A 44 6.17 -6.69 7.52
CA PHE A 44 6.95 -5.47 7.25
C PHE A 44 8.42 -5.59 7.63
N VAL A 45 8.94 -6.81 7.86
CA VAL A 45 10.36 -7.03 8.18
C VAL A 45 11.25 -6.39 7.11
N GLY A 46 12.28 -5.67 7.56
CA GLY A 46 13.25 -5.03 6.68
C GLY A 46 12.73 -3.82 5.90
N MET A 47 11.48 -3.38 6.14
CA MET A 47 10.94 -2.17 5.52
C MET A 47 11.17 -0.95 6.42
N GLU A 48 11.59 0.16 5.82
CA GLU A 48 11.59 1.48 6.42
C GLU A 48 10.26 2.22 6.20
N VAL A 49 10.04 3.29 6.97
CA VAL A 49 8.88 4.16 6.78
C VAL A 49 8.89 4.80 5.38
N SER A 50 10.08 5.10 4.86
CA SER A 50 10.28 5.58 3.48
C SER A 50 9.78 4.57 2.46
N ASP A 51 10.07 3.28 2.65
CA ASP A 51 9.73 2.21 1.71
C ASP A 51 8.21 2.03 1.63
N VAL A 52 7.52 2.14 2.76
CA VAL A 52 6.06 2.09 2.80
C VAL A 52 5.44 3.29 2.06
N ARG A 53 5.97 4.50 2.27
CA ARG A 53 5.49 5.71 1.60
C ARG A 53 5.68 5.63 0.09
N GLU A 54 6.85 5.16 -0.33
CA GLU A 54 7.18 4.99 -1.73
C GLU A 54 6.32 3.88 -2.37
N LEU A 55 6.13 2.74 -1.70
CA LEU A 55 5.24 1.68 -2.16
C LEU A 55 3.80 2.17 -2.33
N LYS A 56 3.31 3.00 -1.41
CA LYS A 56 1.97 3.61 -1.53
C LYS A 56 1.89 4.52 -2.75
N ARG A 57 2.88 5.40 -2.94
CA ARG A 57 2.96 6.27 -4.12
C ARG A 57 2.97 5.47 -5.43
N PHE A 58 3.77 4.40 -5.50
CA PHE A 58 3.80 3.54 -6.68
C PHE A 58 2.48 2.81 -6.93
N LYS A 59 1.78 2.37 -5.88
CA LYS A 59 0.45 1.77 -6.02
C LYS A 59 -0.57 2.77 -6.55
N ASP A 60 -0.56 3.99 -6.03
CA ASP A 60 -1.47 5.06 -6.46
C ASP A 60 -1.22 5.44 -7.93
N GLU A 61 0.05 5.61 -8.32
CA GLU A 61 0.39 5.92 -9.71
C GLU A 61 0.06 4.75 -10.65
N ASN A 62 0.33 3.50 -10.25
CA ASN A 62 -0.03 2.33 -11.06
C ASN A 62 -1.55 2.22 -11.25
N ALA A 63 -2.35 2.53 -10.22
CA ALA A 63 -3.81 2.57 -10.34
C ALA A 63 -4.26 3.67 -11.34
N ARG A 64 -3.63 4.86 -11.27
CA ARG A 64 -3.87 5.96 -12.20
C ARG A 64 -3.52 5.58 -13.65
N LEU A 65 -2.35 4.99 -13.86
CA LEU A 65 -1.88 4.57 -15.18
C LEU A 65 -2.77 3.46 -15.78
N LYS A 66 -3.18 2.47 -14.97
CA LYS A 66 -4.11 1.43 -15.42
C LYS A 66 -5.46 2.00 -15.84
N LYS A 67 -5.99 2.99 -15.11
CA LYS A 67 -7.23 3.68 -15.48
C LYS A 67 -7.07 4.40 -16.82
N LEU A 68 -6.01 5.18 -16.97
CA LEU A 68 -5.73 5.91 -18.21
C LEU A 68 -5.58 4.96 -19.41
N LEU A 69 -4.88 3.84 -19.22
CA LEU A 69 -4.72 2.82 -20.25
C LEU A 69 -6.08 2.23 -20.68
N ALA A 70 -6.93 1.84 -19.72
CA ALA A 70 -8.24 1.29 -20.02
C ALA A 70 -9.15 2.30 -20.76
N GLU A 71 -9.12 3.57 -20.37
CA GLU A 71 -9.83 4.64 -21.07
C GLU A 71 -9.31 4.82 -22.51
N ARG A 72 -7.99 4.78 -22.69
CA ARG A 72 -7.36 4.87 -24.01
C ARG A 72 -7.70 3.70 -24.92
N ASP A 73 -7.67 2.48 -24.39
CA ASP A 73 -7.98 1.27 -25.14
C ASP A 73 -9.44 1.27 -25.60
N LEU A 74 -10.36 1.68 -24.73
CA LEU A 74 -11.78 1.82 -25.08
C LEU A 74 -11.99 2.83 -26.22
N GLU A 75 -11.33 4.00 -26.16
CA GLU A 75 -11.41 4.97 -27.24
C GLU A 75 -10.87 4.42 -28.57
N VAL A 76 -9.77 3.67 -28.54
CA VAL A 76 -9.19 3.04 -29.74
C VAL A 76 -10.17 2.01 -30.31
N GLU A 77 -10.81 1.20 -29.47
CA GLU A 77 -11.79 0.21 -29.88
C GLU A 77 -13.01 0.85 -30.56
N VAL A 78 -13.57 1.91 -29.95
CA VAL A 78 -14.68 2.68 -30.53
C VAL A 78 -14.29 3.27 -31.89
N MET A 79 -13.09 3.83 -32.01
CA MET A 79 -12.62 4.40 -33.28
C MET A 79 -12.47 3.34 -34.37
N LYS A 80 -11.98 2.14 -34.03
CA LYS A 80 -11.90 1.00 -34.96
C LYS A 80 -13.28 0.55 -35.41
N GLU A 81 -14.25 0.47 -34.50
CA GLU A 81 -15.62 0.09 -34.82
C GLU A 81 -16.29 1.10 -35.77
N ILE A 82 -16.09 2.41 -35.53
CA ILE A 82 -16.59 3.47 -36.42
C ILE A 82 -15.99 3.34 -37.81
N GLN A 83 -14.68 3.07 -37.93
CA GLN A 83 -14.02 2.88 -39.22
C GLN A 83 -14.53 1.64 -39.96
N ALA A 84 -14.77 0.54 -39.24
CA ALA A 84 -15.31 -0.69 -39.83
C ALA A 84 -16.73 -0.51 -40.39
N LYS A 85 -17.57 0.34 -39.78
CA LYS A 85 -18.94 0.63 -40.23
C LYS A 85 -19.02 1.62 -41.41
N LYS A 86 -17.93 2.26 -41.80
CA LYS A 86 -17.89 3.23 -42.91
C LYS A 86 -17.73 2.57 -44.29
N TRP A 87 -17.63 1.25 -44.35
CA TRP A 87 -17.48 0.45 -45.57
C TRP A 87 -18.56 -0.62 -45.64
#